data_AF-A0A151UE25-F1
#
_entry.id   AF-A0A151UE25-F1
#
_cell.length_a   1.000
_cell.length_b   1.000
_cell.length_c   1.000
_cell.angle_alpha   90.00
_cell.angle_beta   90.00
_cell.angle_gamma   90.00
#
_symmetry.space_group_name_H-M   'P 1'
#
loop_
_entity.id
_entity.type
_entity.pdbx_description
1 polymer ?
#
loop_
_entity_poly.entity_id
_entity_poly.type
_entity_poly.pdbx_seq_one_letter_code
_entity_poly.pdbx_strand_id
1 'polypeptide(L)'
;MDFDYAHYMLTKGNKKGKEKENPEVTSPSREAYLKQLAEAFNMNRTRILAFKNKPLTPVQLIPNSILSPPPPSKSSKPRRYIPQSYERTLDALDILDDFYLNLLDWGSRNVLSISLGSRG
;
A
#
# COMPACT_ATOMS: atom_id res chain seq x y z
N MET A 1 0.21 -17.83 11.45
CA MET A 1 -0.49 -18.95 10.79
C MET A 1 0.00 -18.98 9.37
N ASP A 2 0.66 -20.07 8.96
CA ASP A 2 1.14 -20.24 7.58
C ASP A 2 -0.02 -20.75 6.73
N PHE A 3 -0.65 -19.83 6.00
CA PHE A 3 -1.80 -20.13 5.15
C PHE A 3 -1.42 -20.93 3.91
N ASP A 4 -0.17 -20.79 3.44
CA ASP A 4 0.34 -21.49 2.27
C ASP A 4 0.52 -22.98 2.58
N TYR A 5 1.05 -23.30 3.77
CA TYR A 5 1.17 -24.68 4.25
C TYR A 5 -0.20 -25.35 4.46
N ALA A 6 -1.17 -24.62 5.05
CA ALA A 6 -2.52 -25.15 5.24
C ALA A 6 -3.22 -25.43 3.91
N HIS A 7 -3.10 -24.51 2.95
CA HIS A 7 -3.62 -24.70 1.59
C HIS A 7 -2.93 -25.89 0.90
N TYR A 8 -1.62 -26.03 1.04
CA TYR A 8 -0.87 -27.18 0.51
C TYR A 8 -1.35 -28.51 1.09
N MET A 9 -1.50 -28.62 2.41
CA MET A 9 -1.96 -29.87 3.04
C MET A 9 -3.39 -30.23 2.63
N LEU A 10 -4.27 -29.25 2.47
CA LEU A 10 -5.67 -29.45 2.05
C LEU A 10 -5.80 -29.80 0.56
N THR A 11 -4.99 -29.19 -0.31
CA THR A 11 -5.15 -29.33 -1.78
C THR A 11 -4.19 -30.33 -2.40
N LYS A 12 -2.99 -30.51 -1.82
CA LYS A 12 -1.92 -31.36 -2.37
C LYS A 12 -1.58 -32.58 -1.52
N GLY A 13 -1.99 -32.63 -0.25
CA GLY A 13 -1.65 -33.71 0.69
C GLY A 13 -2.16 -35.12 0.34
N ASN A 14 -3.12 -35.26 -0.58
CA ASN A 14 -3.69 -36.55 -0.98
C ASN A 14 -3.05 -37.21 -2.22
N LYS A 15 -2.00 -36.62 -2.82
CA LYS A 15 -1.23 -37.29 -3.88
C LYS A 15 -0.17 -38.23 -3.29
N LYS A 16 -0.59 -39.34 -2.66
CA LYS A 16 0.30 -40.49 -2.47
C LYS A 16 0.44 -41.22 -3.80
N GLY A 17 1.41 -40.80 -4.60
CA GLY A 17 1.71 -41.44 -5.87
C GLY A 17 2.94 -40.85 -6.55
N LYS A 18 4.12 -41.20 -6.04
CA LYS A 18 5.44 -41.12 -6.67
C LYS A 18 5.89 -39.73 -7.16
N GLU A 19 6.74 -39.08 -6.36
CA GLU A 19 7.89 -38.34 -6.91
C GLU A 19 9.01 -38.38 -5.87
N LYS A 20 10.17 -38.89 -6.30
CA LYS A 20 11.40 -39.00 -5.52
C LYS A 20 12.11 -37.65 -5.63
N GLU A 21 12.45 -37.01 -4.51
CA GLU A 21 13.65 -36.19 -4.46
C GLU A 21 14.21 -36.08 -3.03
N ASN A 22 15.46 -36.53 -2.93
CA ASN A 22 16.48 -36.47 -1.88
C ASN A 22 16.17 -36.74 -0.38
N PRO A 23 16.99 -37.58 0.30
CA PRO A 23 17.07 -37.57 1.75
C PRO A 23 17.72 -36.26 2.20
N GLU A 24 16.92 -35.23 2.47
CA GLU A 24 17.40 -33.99 3.08
C GLU A 24 18.02 -34.37 4.44
N VAL A 25 19.35 -34.28 4.53
CA VAL A 25 20.13 -34.53 5.75
C VAL A 25 19.69 -33.51 6.79
N THR A 26 18.65 -33.86 7.55
CA THR A 26 18.14 -33.01 8.61
C THR A 26 19.08 -33.17 9.79
N SER A 27 19.78 -32.09 10.17
CA SER A 27 20.65 -32.13 11.33
C SER A 27 19.83 -32.50 12.58
N PRO A 28 20.41 -33.16 13.59
CA PRO A 28 19.70 -33.50 14.83
C PRO A 28 19.04 -32.29 15.50
N SER A 29 19.63 -31.10 15.33
CA SER A 29 19.07 -29.83 15.81
C SER A 29 17.81 -29.39 15.08
N ARG A 30 17.74 -29.58 13.76
CA ARG A 30 16.56 -29.22 12.94
C ARG A 30 15.41 -30.20 13.21
N GLU A 31 15.70 -31.48 13.40
CA GLU A 31 14.68 -32.46 13.80
C GLU A 31 14.09 -32.15 15.19
N ALA A 32 14.94 -31.82 16.17
CA ALA A 32 14.50 -31.46 17.51
C ALA A 32 13.63 -30.19 17.52
N TYR A 33 14.01 -29.17 16.74
CA TYR A 33 13.23 -27.94 16.59
C TYR A 33 11.86 -28.20 15.96
N LEU A 34 11.80 -28.98 14.88
CA LEU A 34 10.54 -29.36 14.24
C LEU A 34 9.63 -30.15 15.19
N LYS A 35 10.21 -31.03 16.02
CA LYS A 35 9.48 -31.78 17.04
C LYS A 35 8.88 -30.87 18.12
N GLN A 36 9.65 -29.90 18.61
CA GLN A 36 9.15 -28.89 19.56
C GLN A 36 8.03 -28.02 18.97
N LEU A 37 8.16 -27.61 17.70
CA LEU A 37 7.09 -26.89 17.01
C LEU A 37 5.81 -27.73 16.89
N ALA A 38 5.93 -29.00 16.51
CA ALA A 38 4.77 -29.89 16.39
C ALA A 38 4.05 -30.10 17.74
N GLU A 39 4.81 -30.16 18.83
CA GLU A 39 4.27 -30.22 20.20
C GLU A 39 3.60 -28.91 20.62
N ALA A 40 4.26 -27.76 20.41
CA ALA A 40 3.73 -26.44 20.76
C ALA A 40 2.44 -26.08 20.02
N PHE A 41 2.35 -26.42 18.74
CA PHE A 41 1.14 -26.21 17.94
C PHE A 41 0.09 -27.31 18.13
N ASN A 42 0.32 -28.27 19.04
CA ASN A 42 -0.57 -29.38 19.37
C ASN A 42 -1.05 -30.14 18.12
N MET A 43 -0.20 -30.23 17.09
CA MET A 43 -0.50 -30.84 15.79
C MET A 43 -0.71 -32.36 15.90
N ASN A 44 -0.37 -32.95 17.06
CA ASN A 44 -0.62 -34.35 17.42
C ASN A 44 -2.12 -34.68 17.58
N ARG A 45 -2.99 -33.67 17.70
CA ARG A 45 -4.43 -33.87 17.69
C ARG A 45 -4.95 -33.59 16.28
N THR A 46 -5.46 -34.62 15.61
CA THR A 46 -6.30 -34.54 14.39
C THR A 46 -7.64 -33.82 14.62
N ARG A 47 -7.78 -33.08 15.72
CA ARG A 47 -9.01 -32.38 16.07
C ARG A 47 -9.00 -31.03 15.39
N ILE A 48 -9.68 -30.97 14.26
CA ILE A 48 -10.12 -29.73 13.64
C ILE A 48 -10.78 -28.88 14.72
N LEU A 49 -10.36 -27.63 14.87
CA LEU A 49 -11.00 -26.65 15.74
C LEU A 49 -12.46 -26.49 15.29
N ALA A 50 -13.37 -27.19 15.97
CA ALA A 50 -14.79 -27.10 15.70
C ALA A 50 -15.38 -25.92 16.49
N PHE A 51 -15.72 -24.85 15.78
CA PHE A 51 -16.50 -23.76 16.36
C PHE A 51 -17.92 -24.28 16.65
N LYS A 52 -18.26 -24.42 17.95
CA LYS A 52 -19.60 -24.82 18.39
C LYS A 52 -20.64 -23.69 18.31
N ASN A 53 -20.19 -22.46 18.09
CA ASN A 53 -21.10 -21.34 17.86
C ASN A 53 -21.49 -21.27 16.39
N LYS A 54 -22.80 -21.28 16.13
CA LYS A 54 -23.34 -20.90 14.83
C LYS A 54 -22.82 -19.48 14.52
N PRO A 55 -22.28 -19.22 13.32
CA PRO A 55 -21.85 -17.86 12.96
C PRO A 55 -23.04 -16.93 13.19
N LEU A 56 -22.81 -15.82 13.90
CA LEU A 56 -23.80 -14.76 14.02
C LEU A 56 -24.24 -14.38 12.59
N THR A 57 -25.54 -14.21 12.40
CA THR A 57 -26.13 -13.78 11.12
C THR A 57 -25.26 -12.68 10.50
N PRO A 58 -25.00 -12.69 9.19
CA PRO A 58 -24.20 -11.67 8.55
C PRO A 58 -24.80 -10.32 8.89
N VAL A 59 -24.15 -9.58 9.80
CA VAL A 59 -24.47 -8.17 10.01
C VAL A 59 -24.23 -7.55 8.65
N GLN A 60 -25.25 -6.91 8.08
CA GLN A 60 -25.07 -6.14 6.85
C GLN A 60 -23.93 -5.17 7.13
N LEU A 61 -22.75 -5.44 6.53
CA LEU A 61 -21.49 -4.73 6.79
C LEU A 61 -21.60 -3.23 6.47
N ILE A 62 -22.70 -2.83 5.82
CA ILE A 62 -22.98 -1.50 5.37
C ILE A 62 -24.45 -1.21 5.74
N PRO A 63 -24.71 -0.36 6.76
CA PRO A 63 -26.05 0.13 6.99
C PRO A 63 -26.58 0.83 5.74
N ASN A 64 -27.87 0.65 5.42
CA ASN A 64 -28.52 1.29 4.26
C ASN A 64 -28.38 2.83 4.23
N SER A 65 -28.00 3.46 5.35
CA SER A 65 -27.66 4.89 5.43
C SER A 65 -26.38 5.27 4.69
N ILE A 66 -25.51 4.31 4.37
CA ILE A 66 -24.29 4.54 3.55
C ILE A 66 -24.60 4.40 2.06
N LEU A 67 -25.61 3.58 1.70
CA LEU A 67 -26.05 3.37 0.33
C LEU A 67 -27.01 4.47 -0.17
N SER A 68 -27.61 5.24 0.75
CA SER A 68 -28.40 6.41 0.38
C SER A 68 -27.49 7.55 -0.10
N PRO A 69 -27.73 8.15 -1.27
CA PRO A 69 -27.00 9.34 -1.68
C PRO A 69 -27.17 10.43 -0.61
N PRO A 70 -26.08 11.15 -0.26
CA PRO A 70 -26.17 12.20 0.74
C PRO A 70 -27.23 13.23 0.30
N PRO A 71 -28.04 13.76 1.25
CA PRO A 71 -28.98 14.83 0.93
C PRO A 71 -28.19 16.00 0.30
N PRO A 72 -28.76 16.71 -0.70
CA PRO A 72 -28.06 17.80 -1.37
C PRO A 72 -27.61 18.81 -0.31
N SER A 73 -26.30 18.87 -0.06
CA SER A 73 -25.74 19.75 0.94
C SER A 73 -25.97 21.19 0.47
N LYS A 74 -26.82 21.92 1.20
CA LYS A 74 -27.03 23.36 1.02
C LYS A 74 -25.83 24.11 1.58
N SER A 75 -24.67 23.96 0.95
CA SER A 75 -23.52 24.84 1.19
C SER A 75 -22.61 24.82 -0.03
N SER A 76 -23.08 25.40 -1.14
CA SER A 76 -22.20 25.78 -2.24
C SER A 76 -21.42 27.01 -1.80
N LYS A 77 -20.35 26.80 -1.02
CA LYS A 77 -19.35 27.86 -0.87
C LYS A 77 -18.88 28.19 -2.29
N PRO A 78 -18.87 29.47 -2.70
CA PRO A 78 -18.46 29.83 -4.04
C PRO A 78 -17.06 29.27 -4.29
N ARG A 79 -16.90 28.56 -5.41
CA ARG A 79 -15.60 28.02 -5.82
C ARG A 79 -14.65 29.21 -6.02
N ARG A 80 -13.45 29.13 -5.43
CA ARG A 80 -12.43 30.17 -5.61
C ARG A 80 -12.18 30.40 -7.10
N TYR A 81 -12.27 31.65 -7.53
CA TYR A 81 -11.87 32.06 -8.87
C TYR A 81 -10.34 32.12 -8.95
N ILE A 82 -9.77 31.50 -9.99
CA ILE A 82 -8.34 31.58 -10.32
C ILE A 82 -8.25 32.24 -11.71
N PRO A 83 -7.68 33.46 -11.81
CA PRO A 83 -7.45 34.11 -13.09
C PRO A 83 -6.66 33.20 -14.04
N GLN A 84 -7.05 33.16 -15.31
CA GLN A 84 -6.33 32.41 -16.34
C GLN A 84 -5.27 33.27 -17.06
N SER A 85 -5.23 34.56 -16.75
CA SER A 85 -4.24 35.51 -17.26
C SER A 85 -3.19 35.82 -16.18
N TYR A 86 -1.99 36.17 -16.63
CA TYR A 86 -0.99 36.77 -15.75
C TYR A 86 -1.46 38.15 -15.26
N GLU A 87 -1.01 38.54 -14.06
CA GLU A 87 -1.29 39.87 -13.51
C GLU A 87 -0.27 40.92 -14.01
N ARG A 88 0.99 40.50 -14.16
CA ARG A 88 2.10 41.34 -14.61
C ARG A 88 3.03 40.55 -15.54
N THR A 89 3.62 41.24 -16.50
CA THR A 89 4.66 40.72 -17.39
C THR A 89 5.91 41.57 -17.22
N LEU A 90 7.06 40.92 -17.19
CA LEU A 90 8.37 41.56 -17.15
C LEU A 90 9.15 41.01 -18.34
N ASP A 91 9.81 41.90 -19.08
CA ASP A 91 10.68 41.50 -20.17
C ASP A 91 12.03 41.04 -19.60
N ALA A 92 12.44 39.82 -19.96
CA ALA A 92 13.74 39.24 -19.62
C ALA A 92 14.53 39.01 -20.91
N LEU A 93 15.08 40.09 -21.46
CA LEU A 93 15.98 40.01 -22.62
C LEU A 93 17.27 39.28 -22.22
N ASP A 94 17.78 38.42 -23.11
CA ASP A 94 19.02 37.66 -22.92
C ASP A 94 19.04 36.71 -21.71
N ILE A 95 17.87 36.19 -21.29
CA ILE A 95 17.81 35.09 -20.31
C ILE A 95 18.40 33.81 -20.91
N LEU A 96 19.24 33.11 -20.14
CA LEU A 96 19.84 31.86 -20.57
C LEU A 96 18.82 30.72 -20.46
N ASP A 97 18.68 29.94 -21.54
CA ASP A 97 17.84 28.74 -21.58
C ASP A 97 18.69 27.50 -21.24
N ASP A 98 19.08 27.39 -19.96
CA ASP A 98 19.82 26.25 -19.42
C ASP A 98 19.02 25.58 -18.30
N PHE A 99 18.72 24.29 -18.49
CA PHE A 99 17.96 23.47 -17.55
C PHE A 99 18.61 23.35 -16.17
N TYR A 100 19.93 23.47 -16.07
CA TYR A 100 20.66 23.27 -14.83
C TYR A 100 20.83 24.55 -14.01
N LEU A 101 20.38 25.70 -14.51
CA LEU A 101 20.53 26.98 -13.83
C LEU A 101 19.24 27.43 -13.13
N ASN A 102 19.38 27.90 -11.89
CA ASN A 102 18.31 28.61 -11.18
C ASN A 102 18.55 30.11 -11.32
N LEU A 103 17.87 30.74 -12.30
CA LEU A 103 18.10 32.14 -12.68
C LEU A 103 17.16 33.14 -12.01
N LEU A 104 16.22 32.68 -11.17
CA LEU A 104 15.19 33.50 -10.53
C LEU A 104 15.08 33.17 -9.03
N ASP A 105 15.05 34.21 -8.20
CA ASP A 105 14.77 34.10 -6.76
C ASP A 105 13.82 35.23 -6.30
N TRP A 106 12.98 34.93 -5.31
CA TRP A 106 12.02 35.89 -4.73
C TRP A 106 12.26 35.98 -3.22
N GLY A 107 12.88 37.09 -2.81
CA GLY A 107 13.18 37.35 -1.41
C GLY A 107 11.94 37.67 -0.58
N SER A 108 12.01 37.39 0.73
CA SER A 108 10.98 37.70 1.72
C SER A 108 10.63 39.19 1.83
N ARG A 109 11.49 40.08 1.30
CA ARG A 109 11.27 41.53 1.20
C ARG A 109 10.50 41.95 -0.04
N ASN A 110 9.89 40.99 -0.73
CA ASN A 110 9.17 41.19 -2.00
C ASN A 110 10.05 41.76 -3.12
N VAL A 111 11.31 41.33 -3.17
CA VAL A 111 12.26 41.69 -4.23
C VAL A 111 12.48 40.46 -5.10
N LEU A 112 12.25 40.61 -6.40
CA LEU A 112 12.51 39.58 -7.41
C LEU A 112 13.89 39.84 -8.02
N SER A 113 14.78 38.86 -7.95
CA SER A 113 16.08 38.89 -8.62
C SER A 113 16.10 37.91 -9.78
N ILE A 114 16.53 38.38 -10.95
CA ILE A 114 16.65 37.58 -12.19
C ILE A 114 18.04 37.81 -12.76
N SER A 115 18.77 36.74 -13.05
CA SER A 115 20.06 36.82 -13.74
C SER A 115 19.85 36.76 -15.25
N LEU A 116 20.32 37.78 -15.96
CA LEU A 116 20.31 37.89 -17.42
C LEU A 116 21.75 37.72 -17.94
N GLY A 117 21.89 37.21 -19.16
CA GLY A 117 23.17 37.08 -19.83
C GLY A 117 23.78 38.44 -20.18
N SER A 118 25.11 38.48 -20.31
CA SER A 118 25.81 39.65 -20.86
C SER A 118 25.85 39.54 -22.37
N ARG A 119 25.40 40.59 -23.07
CA ARG A 119 25.55 40.72 -24.51
C ARG A 119 26.99 41.13 -24.82
N GLY A 120 27.82 40.16 -25.23
CA GLY A 120 29.19 40.37 -25.70
C GLY A 120 29.26 40.69 -27.18
#